data_AF-A0A9D1HX19-F1
#
_entry.id   AF-A0A9D1HX19-F1
#
_cell.length_a   1.000
_cell.length_b   1.000
_cell.length_c   1.000
_cell.angle_alpha   90.00
_cell.angle_beta   90.00
_cell.angle_gamma   90.00
#
_symmetry.space_group_name_H-M   'P 1'
#
loop_
_entity.id
_entity.type
_entity.pdbx_description
1 polymer ?
#
loop_
_entity_poly.entity_id
_entity_poly.type
_entity_poly.pdbx_seq_one_letter_code
_entity_poly.pdbx_strand_id
1 'polypeptide(L)' 'MYVSDALRSIISKRNMTQQMVADELGVSQPAVASVLSVGNPQTKVLVRLLNILGYKLVAIPKDTPLPSDAIELETHQD' A
#
# COMPACT_ATOMS: atom_id res chain seq x y z
N MET A 1 -10.27 5.16 -3.82
CA MET A 1 -9.16 4.41 -4.47
C MET A 1 -8.93 3.09 -3.75
N TYR A 2 -8.77 1.98 -4.45
CA TYR A 2 -8.54 0.67 -3.82
C TYR A 2 -7.10 0.50 -3.32
N VAL A 3 -6.88 -0.41 -2.37
CA VAL A 3 -5.56 -0.66 -1.75
C VAL A 3 -4.52 -1.08 -2.80
N SER A 4 -4.89 -1.95 -3.75
CA SER A 4 -3.99 -2.37 -4.83
C SER A 4 -3.53 -1.20 -5.70
N ASP A 5 -4.45 -0.32 -6.08
CA ASP A 5 -4.16 0.87 -6.89
C ASP A 5 -3.28 1.88 -6.14
N ALA A 6 -3.58 2.09 -4.86
CA ALA A 6 -2.79 2.93 -3.97
C ALA A 6 -1.34 2.42 -3.90
N LEU A 7 -1.14 1.13 -3.64
CA LEU A 7 0.19 0.54 -3.54
C LEU A 7 0.95 0.63 -4.87
N ARG A 8 0.30 0.36 -6.01
CA ARG A 8 0.91 0.49 -7.35
C ARG A 8 1.32 1.94 -7.64
N SER A 9 0.45 2.91 -7.32
CA SER A 9 0.72 4.34 -7.49
C SER A 9 1.91 4.78 -6.65
N ILE A 10 1.97 4.37 -5.38
CA ILE A 10 3.10 4.69 -4.49
C ILE A 10 4.41 4.09 -5.00
N ILE A 11 4.42 2.81 -5.37
CA ILE A 11 5.60 2.11 -5.90
C ILE A 11 6.14 2.85 -7.13
N SER A 12 5.25 3.23 -8.06
CA SER A 12 5.62 3.98 -9.26
C SER A 12 6.16 5.37 -8.92
N LYS A 13 5.49 6.14 -8.05
CA LYS A 13 5.93 7.47 -7.61
C LYS A 13 7.32 7.44 -6.95
N ARG A 14 7.69 6.33 -6.31
CA ARG A 14 8.99 6.13 -5.68
C ARG A 14 10.06 5.54 -6.60
N ASN A 15 9.76 5.31 -7.88
CA ASN A 15 10.66 4.64 -8.82
C ASN A 15 11.15 3.27 -8.31
N MET A 16 10.31 2.56 -7.55
CA MET A 16 10.63 1.23 -7.04
C MET A 16 10.06 0.16 -7.96
N THR A 17 10.74 -0.98 -8.05
CA THR A 17 10.20 -2.19 -8.69
C THR A 17 9.57 -3.10 -7.64
N GLN A 18 8.72 -4.05 -8.07
CA GLN A 18 8.20 -5.07 -7.16
C GLN A 18 9.31 -5.94 -6.55
N GLN A 19 10.41 -6.16 -7.28
CA GLN A 19 11.58 -6.88 -6.76
C GLN A 19 12.24 -6.10 -5.62
N MET A 20 12.49 -4.80 -5.80
CA MET A 20 13.07 -3.95 -4.75
C MET A 20 12.20 -3.96 -3.49
N VAL A 21 10.88 -3.87 -3.65
CA VAL A 21 9.93 -3.96 -2.52
C VAL A 21 10.01 -5.33 -1.84
N ALA A 22 10.17 -6.40 -2.62
CA ALA A 22 10.29 -7.75 -2.09
C ALA A 22 11.60 -7.94 -1.30
N ASP A 23 12.71 -7.40 -1.83
CA ASP A 23 14.03 -7.42 -1.19
C ASP A 23 13.98 -6.70 0.17
N GLU A 24 13.39 -5.50 0.22
CA GLU A 24 13.19 -4.72 1.45
C GLU A 24 12.26 -5.42 2.47
N LEU A 25 11.28 -6.19 1.98
CA LEU A 25 10.36 -6.96 2.83
C LEU A 25 10.95 -8.29 3.32
N GLY A 26 12.04 -8.76 2.71
CA GLY A 26 12.57 -10.11 2.90
C GLY A 26 11.58 -11.20 2.43
N VAL A 27 10.85 -10.97 1.35
CA VAL A 27 9.89 -11.91 0.76
C VAL A 27 10.18 -12.14 -0.73
N SER A 28 9.48 -13.08 -1.36
CA SER A 28 9.60 -13.29 -2.80
C SER A 28 8.82 -12.24 -3.60
N GLN A 29 9.31 -11.88 -4.80
CA GLN A 29 8.61 -10.97 -5.71
C GLN A 29 7.18 -11.43 -6.07
N PRO A 30 6.90 -12.74 -6.27
CA PRO A 30 5.53 -13.22 -6.44
C PRO A 30 4.60 -12.95 -5.25
N ALA A 31 5.12 -12.92 -4.02
CA ALA A 31 4.32 -12.58 -2.85
C ALA A 31 3.87 -11.11 -2.91
N VAL A 32 4.74 -10.21 -3.34
CA VAL A 32 4.39 -8.80 -3.59
C VAL A 32 3.37 -8.69 -4.72
N ALA A 33 3.60 -9.38 -5.85
CA ALA A 33 2.67 -9.38 -6.97
C ALA A 33 1.27 -9.88 -6.59
N SER A 34 1.19 -10.92 -5.76
CA SER A 34 -0.08 -11.44 -5.22
C SER A 34 -0.84 -10.39 -4.41
N VAL A 35 -0.17 -9.68 -3.50
CA VAL A 35 -0.78 -8.59 -2.73
C VAL A 35 -1.31 -7.48 -3.64
N LEU A 36 -0.51 -7.08 -4.65
CA LEU A 36 -0.90 -6.05 -5.60
C LEU A 36 -2.03 -6.47 -6.56
N SER A 37 -2.28 -7.78 -6.68
CA SER A 37 -3.35 -8.34 -7.51
C SER A 37 -4.66 -8.48 -6.73
N VAL A 38 -4.60 -9.06 -5.52
CA VAL A 38 -5.79 -9.35 -4.70
C VAL A 38 -6.37 -8.08 -4.09
N GLY A 39 -5.53 -7.09 -3.75
CA GLY A 39 -6.00 -5.81 -3.21
C GLY A 39 -6.57 -5.88 -1.78
N ASN A 40 -6.52 -7.04 -1.12
CA ASN A 40 -6.98 -7.22 0.26
C ASN A 40 -5.91 -7.88 1.15
N PRO A 41 -4.74 -7.22 1.36
CA PRO A 41 -3.74 -7.72 2.28
C PRO A 41 -4.22 -7.67 3.73
N GLN A 42 -3.77 -8.62 4.55
CA GLN A 42 -3.89 -8.49 6.00
C GLN A 42 -3.25 -7.18 6.48
N THR A 43 -3.87 -6.50 7.45
CA THR A 43 -3.41 -5.20 7.96
C THR A 43 -1.92 -5.20 8.36
N LYS A 44 -1.43 -6.29 8.96
CA LYS A 44 0.00 -6.46 9.30
C LYS A 44 0.91 -6.36 8.07
N VAL A 45 0.51 -6.96 6.96
CA VAL A 45 1.26 -6.94 5.70
C VAL A 45 1.19 -5.53 5.08
N LEU A 46 -0.01 -4.92 5.08
CA LEU A 46 -0.21 -3.57 4.58
C LEU A 46 0.66 -2.54 5.32
N VAL A 47 0.71 -2.59 6.66
CA VAL A 47 1.55 -1.70 7.47
C VAL A 47 3.03 -1.86 7.12
N ARG A 48 3.54 -3.09 6.96
CA ARG A 48 4.94 -3.33 6.59
C ARG A 48 5.27 -2.77 5.21
N LEU A 49 4.40 -2.98 4.23
CA LEU A 49 4.54 -2.43 2.88
C LEU A 49 4.58 -0.91 2.91
N LEU A 50 3.60 -0.29 3.56
CA LEU A 50 3.52 1.17 3.65
C LEU A 50 4.78 1.75 4.30
N ASN A 51 5.29 1.14 5.38
CA ASN A 51 6.51 1.62 6.04
C ASN A 51 7.73 1.65 5.11
N ILE A 52 7.96 0.60 4.30
CA ILE A 52 9.04 0.56 3.30
C ILE A 52 8.83 1.61 2.22
N LEU A 53 7.57 1.76 1.81
CA LEU A 53 7.16 2.79 0.87
C LEU A 53 7.11 4.20 1.50
N GLY A 54 7.54 4.37 2.75
CA GLY A 54 7.58 5.64 3.48
C GLY A 54 6.23 6.29 3.75
N TYR A 55 5.18 5.47 3.85
CA TYR A 55 3.84 5.83 4.28
C TYR A 55 3.53 5.20 5.65
N LYS A 56 2.59 5.79 6.37
CA LYS A 56 2.05 5.26 7.63
C LYS A 56 0.55 5.03 7.47
N LEU A 57 0.07 3.87 7.93
CA LEU A 57 -1.38 3.63 8.07
C LEU A 57 -1.89 4.29 9.36
N VAL A 58 -2.91 5.12 9.24
CA VAL A 58 -3.54 5.81 10.38
C VAL A 58 -5.06 5.70 10.28
N ALA A 59 -5.72 5.57 11.43
CA ALA A 59 -7.14 5.80 11.54
C ALA A 59 -7.35 7.26 11.94
N ILE A 60 -8.26 7.95 11.25
CA ILE A 60 -8.61 9.34 11.52
C ILE A 60 -10.14 9.45 11.64
N PRO A 61 -10.68 10.37 12.46
CA PRO A 61 -12.10 10.66 12.45
C PRO A 61 -12.56 11.13 11.06
N LYS A 62 -13.81 10.80 10.70
CA LYS A 62 -14.44 11.37 9.51
C LYS A 62 -14.38 12.90 9.56
N ASP A 63 -14.27 13.51 8.39
CA ASP A 63 -14.20 14.96 8.19
C ASP A 63 -12.92 15.64 8.73
N THR A 64 -11.93 14.86 9.21
CA THR A 64 -10.60 15.40 9.54
C THR A 64 -9.89 15.84 8.26
N PRO A 65 -9.37 17.09 8.19
CA PRO A 65 -8.56 17.52 7.05
C PRO A 65 -7.35 16.61 6.84
N LEU A 66 -7.22 16.10 5.63
CA LEU A 66 -6.12 15.25 5.22
C LEU A 66 -4.91 16.09 4.74
N PRO A 67 -3.66 15.64 4.99
CA PRO A 67 -2.50 16.15 4.28
C PRO A 67 -2.68 16.07 2.76
N SER A 68 -2.06 16.98 2.01
CA SER A 68 -2.22 17.08 0.55
C SER A 68 -1.80 15.83 -0.23
N ASP A 69 -0.93 15.00 0.35
CA ASP A 69 -0.41 13.76 -0.21
C ASP A 69 -1.00 12.50 0.42
N ALA A 70 -2.00 12.66 1.30
CA ALA A 70 -2.70 11.54 1.89
C ALA A 70 -3.48 10.76 0.83
N ILE A 71 -3.62 9.47 1.08
CA ILE A 71 -4.34 8.55 0.22
C ILE A 71 -5.56 8.05 0.99
N GLU A 72 -6.74 8.42 0.52
CA GLU A 72 -8.00 7.87 1.01
C GLU A 72 -8.28 6.52 0.32
N LEU A 73 -8.45 5.49 1.14
CA LEU A 73 -8.67 4.12 0.70
C LEU A 73 -10.15 3.79 0.77
N GLU A 74 -10.65 3.17 -0.30
CA GLU A 74 -12.01 2.66 -0.40
C GLU A 74 -11.97 1.13 -0.48
N THR A 75 -13.04 0.48 -0.03
CA THR A 75 -13.23 -0.97 -0.20
C THR A 75 -14.06 -1.22 -1.44
N HIS A 76 -13.85 -2.36 -2.11
CA HIS A 76 -14.86 -2.87 -3.03
C HIS A 76 -16.15 -3.12 -2.23
N GLN A 77 -17.29 -2.66 -2.74
CA GLN A 77 -18.57 -3.20 -2.30
C GLN A 77 -18.70 -4.57 -3.00
N ASP A 78 -18.87 -5.63 -2.21
CA ASP A 78 -19.24 -6.95 -2.73
C ASP A 78 -20.57 -6.89 -3.51
#